data_AF-A0A1F7FNG7-F1
#
_entry.id   AF-A0A1F7FNG7-F1
#
_cell.length_a   1.000
_cell.length_b   1.000
_cell.length_c   1.000
_cell.angle_alpha   90.00
_cell.angle_beta   90.00
_cell.angle_gamma   90.00
#
_symmetry.space_group_name_H-M   'P 1'
#
loop_
_entity.id
_entity.type
_entity.pdbx_description
1 polymer ?
#
loop_
_entity_poly.entity_id
_entity_poly.type
_entity_poly.pdbx_seq_one_letter_code
_entity_poly.pdbx_strand_id
1 'polypeptide(L)'
;MIIRQNAGVTLTELMIAVGILAFVVLPIFGLLQYSNRGTREQDAEGIAANLAKEEMNRLMYVISRDNLLAGAGAAQAWSFGADYDIKGNKFSGEYTVYPFSSSELAFSIPKFIFHDPMTCSSGVESNPGGTLDTPDSKTIAWVYPDTAGECRLADIRLVVRWHVATGDYNDVNQFELLARRAFIDKE
;
A
#
# COMPACT_ATOMS: atom_id res chain seq x y z
N MET A 1 -52.13 46.05 -39.79
CA MET A 1 -51.24 46.31 -38.63
C MET A 1 -51.66 45.37 -37.51
N ILE A 2 -50.96 44.24 -37.35
CA ILE A 2 -51.28 43.27 -36.30
C ILE A 2 -50.69 43.81 -35.00
N ILE A 3 -51.56 44.30 -34.12
CA ILE A 3 -51.16 44.74 -32.77
C ILE A 3 -50.90 43.47 -31.97
N ARG A 4 -49.62 43.17 -31.69
CA ARG A 4 -49.25 42.15 -30.71
C ARG A 4 -49.72 42.65 -29.34
N GLN A 5 -50.72 41.99 -28.76
CA GLN A 5 -51.06 42.19 -27.36
C GLN A 5 -49.87 41.72 -26.50
N ASN A 6 -49.40 42.58 -25.60
CA ASN A 6 -48.40 42.21 -24.61
C ASN A 6 -48.99 41.09 -23.73
N ALA A 7 -48.59 39.85 -23.96
CA ALA A 7 -48.98 38.72 -23.13
C ALA A 7 -48.34 38.89 -21.75
N GLY A 8 -49.15 39.22 -20.74
CA GLY A 8 -48.71 39.25 -19.35
C GLY A 8 -48.45 37.82 -18.85
N VAL A 9 -47.40 37.65 -18.05
CA VAL A 9 -47.08 36.37 -17.41
C VAL A 9 -48.08 36.12 -16.29
N THR A 10 -48.74 34.97 -16.31
CA THR A 10 -49.67 34.59 -15.25
C THR A 10 -48.93 34.06 -14.02
N LEU A 11 -49.51 34.24 -12.83
CA LEU A 11 -48.92 33.72 -11.58
C LEU A 11 -48.65 32.20 -11.69
N THR A 12 -49.54 31.47 -12.34
CA THR A 12 -49.43 30.03 -12.56
C THR A 12 -48.22 29.67 -13.43
N GLU A 13 -47.96 30.40 -14.52
CA GLU A 13 -46.77 30.20 -15.35
C GLU A 13 -45.49 30.47 -14.55
N LEU A 14 -45.51 31.47 -13.67
CA LEU A 14 -44.39 31.78 -12.77
C LEU A 14 -44.14 30.65 -11.76
N MET A 15 -45.20 30.09 -11.16
CA MET A 15 -45.07 28.96 -10.22
C MET A 15 -44.59 27.68 -10.91
N ILE A 16 -45.06 27.39 -12.12
CA ILE A 16 -44.59 26.24 -12.91
C ILE A 16 -43.11 26.43 -13.28
N ALA A 17 -42.71 27.62 -13.72
CA ALA A 17 -41.32 27.91 -14.05
C ALA A 17 -40.39 27.76 -12.84
N VAL A 18 -40.78 28.26 -11.66
CA VAL A 18 -40.02 28.10 -10.41
C VAL A 18 -39.97 26.63 -9.98
N GLY A 19 -41.06 25.89 -10.13
CA GLY A 19 -41.11 24.45 -9.85
C GLY A 19 -40.12 23.66 -10.72
N ILE A 20 -40.13 23.90 -12.04
CA ILE A 20 -39.18 23.29 -12.98
C ILE A 20 -37.75 23.67 -12.60
N LEU A 21 -37.49 24.95 -12.31
CA LEU A 21 -36.17 25.42 -11.89
C LEU A 21 -35.68 24.70 -10.64
N ALA A 22 -36.52 24.57 -9.61
CA ALA A 22 -36.17 23.89 -8.36
C ALA A 22 -35.83 22.41 -8.59
N PHE A 23 -36.63 21.70 -9.40
CA PHE A 23 -36.37 20.30 -9.74
C PHE A 23 -35.09 20.11 -10.56
N VAL A 24 -34.70 21.08 -11.39
CA VAL A 24 -33.45 21.04 -12.15
C VAL A 24 -32.24 21.39 -11.28
N VAL A 25 -32.38 22.33 -10.34
CA VAL A 25 -31.27 22.85 -9.54
C VAL A 25 -30.91 21.95 -8.36
N LEU A 26 -31.87 21.29 -7.73
CA LEU A 26 -31.64 20.35 -6.61
C LEU A 26 -30.62 19.24 -6.93
N PRO A 27 -30.73 18.48 -8.04
CA PRO A 27 -29.75 17.44 -8.35
C PRO A 27 -28.36 18.02 -8.65
N ILE A 28 -28.27 19.23 -9.21
CA ILE A 28 -26.99 19.90 -9.48
C ILE A 28 -26.25 20.19 -8.18
N PHE A 29 -26.94 20.69 -7.15
CA PHE A 29 -26.33 20.91 -5.83
C PHE A 29 -25.85 19.61 -5.19
N GLY A 30 -26.62 18.53 -5.31
CA GLY A 30 -26.21 17.21 -4.83
C GLY A 30 -24.93 16.71 -5.50
N LEU A 31 -24.83 16.83 -6.83
CA LEU A 31 -23.63 16.45 -7.59
C LEU A 31 -22.41 17.32 -7.24
N LEU A 32 -22.60 18.63 -7.08
CA LEU A 32 -21.52 19.54 -6.69
C LEU A 32 -20.98 19.22 -5.30
N GLN A 33 -21.85 18.93 -4.33
CA GLN A 33 -21.42 18.55 -2.98
C GLN A 33 -20.65 17.23 -2.97
N TYR A 34 -21.13 16.23 -3.72
CA TYR A 34 -20.45 14.94 -3.86
C TYR A 34 -19.09 15.08 -4.55
N SER A 35 -19.03 15.82 -5.67
CA SER A 35 -17.78 16.05 -6.42
C SER A 35 -16.74 16.83 -5.61
N ASN A 36 -17.16 17.84 -4.86
CA ASN A 36 -16.26 18.60 -3.98
C ASN A 36 -15.68 17.74 -2.86
N ARG A 37 -16.48 16.82 -2.30
CA ARG A 37 -15.99 15.85 -1.30
C ARG A 37 -14.95 14.92 -1.90
N GLY A 38 -15.24 14.30 -3.05
CA GLY A 38 -14.30 13.40 -3.72
C GLY A 38 -12.98 14.09 -4.09
N THR A 39 -13.06 15.35 -4.56
CA THR A 39 -11.85 16.13 -4.89
C THR A 39 -10.98 16.39 -3.66
N ARG A 40 -11.60 16.72 -2.51
CA ARG A 40 -10.86 16.94 -1.25
C ARG A 40 -10.21 15.67 -0.71
N GLU A 41 -10.91 14.54 -0.83
CA GLU A 41 -10.37 13.23 -0.43
C GLU A 41 -9.17 12.85 -1.32
N GLN A 42 -9.28 13.04 -2.64
CA GLN A 42 -8.19 12.80 -3.58
C GLN A 42 -6.98 13.72 -3.35
N ASP A 43 -7.22 15.00 -3.07
CA ASP A 43 -6.16 15.95 -2.71
C ASP A 43 -5.44 15.54 -1.42
N ALA A 44 -6.19 15.09 -0.41
CA ALA A 44 -5.63 14.64 0.86
C ALA A 44 -4.80 13.35 0.67
N GLU A 45 -5.28 12.41 -0.14
CA GLU A 45 -4.54 11.20 -0.52
C GLU A 45 -3.23 11.54 -1.24
N GLY A 46 -3.26 12.50 -2.17
CA GLY A 46 -2.07 12.97 -2.88
C GLY A 46 -1.02 13.58 -1.94
N ILE A 47 -1.47 14.33 -0.92
CA ILE A 47 -0.59 14.88 0.13
C ILE A 47 -0.03 13.75 1.00
N ALA A 48 -0.87 12.81 1.46
CA ALA A 48 -0.44 11.66 2.25
C ALA A 48 0.63 10.84 1.54
N ALA A 49 0.45 10.58 0.24
CA ALA A 49 1.43 9.85 -0.57
C ALA A 49 2.78 10.59 -0.69
N ASN A 50 2.76 11.92 -0.79
CA ASN A 50 4.00 12.71 -0.83
C ASN A 50 4.72 12.72 0.52
N LEU A 51 3.99 12.89 1.63
CA LEU A 51 4.54 12.79 2.98
C LEU A 51 5.12 11.39 3.23
N ALA A 52 4.41 10.34 2.80
CA ALA A 52 4.87 8.97 2.91
C ALA A 52 6.19 8.74 2.17
N LYS A 53 6.32 9.29 0.96
CA LYS A 53 7.57 9.21 0.18
C LYS A 53 8.71 9.98 0.84
N GLU A 54 8.43 11.17 1.39
CA GLU A 54 9.43 11.97 2.09
C GLU A 54 9.95 11.25 3.34
N GLU A 55 9.05 10.68 4.15
CA GLU A 55 9.45 9.89 5.32
C GLU A 55 10.23 8.65 4.90
N MET A 56 9.78 7.92 3.89
CA MET A 56 10.47 6.72 3.41
C MET A 56 11.88 7.07 2.88
N ASN A 57 12.03 8.20 2.18
CA ASN A 57 13.34 8.70 1.76
C ASN A 57 14.22 9.05 2.96
N ARG A 58 13.66 9.69 4.00
CA ARG A 58 14.37 9.97 5.25
C ARG A 58 14.87 8.69 5.91
N LEU A 59 14.01 7.68 6.02
CA LEU A 59 14.36 6.36 6.57
C LEU A 59 15.46 5.67 5.73
N MET A 60 15.48 5.92 4.41
CA MET A 60 16.47 5.38 3.49
C MET A 60 17.86 6.04 3.61
N TYR A 61 17.93 7.37 3.77
CA TYR A 61 19.19 8.11 3.77
C TYR A 61 19.82 8.35 5.14
N VAL A 62 19.03 8.41 6.23
CA VAL A 62 19.51 8.89 7.54
C VAL A 62 19.83 7.76 8.52
N ILE A 63 19.34 6.53 8.28
CA ILE A 63 19.35 5.48 9.30
C ILE A 63 20.39 4.39 8.99
N SER A 64 21.34 4.18 9.90
CA SER A 64 22.27 3.03 9.88
C SER A 64 21.54 1.72 10.23
N ARG A 65 22.14 0.56 9.95
CA ARG A 65 21.56 -0.76 10.23
C ARG A 65 21.07 -0.87 11.68
N ASP A 66 21.93 -0.53 12.64
CA ASP A 66 21.63 -0.64 14.07
C ASP A 66 20.46 0.25 14.50
N ASN A 67 20.39 1.47 13.96
CA ASN A 67 19.32 2.41 14.29
C ASN A 67 17.98 2.02 13.66
N LEU A 68 17.99 1.32 12.52
CA LEU A 68 16.75 0.87 11.86
C LEU A 68 16.20 -0.40 12.51
N LEU A 69 17.08 -1.29 12.95
CA LEU A 69 16.69 -2.54 13.60
C LEU A 69 16.38 -2.35 15.10
N ALA A 70 16.83 -1.25 15.70
CA ALA A 70 16.44 -0.87 17.05
C ALA A 70 14.93 -0.65 17.13
N GLY A 71 14.23 -1.60 17.76
CA GLY A 71 12.76 -1.59 17.87
C GLY A 71 12.03 -2.22 16.69
N ALA A 72 12.70 -3.09 15.93
CA ALA A 72 12.07 -3.89 14.88
C ALA A 72 10.87 -4.69 15.42
N GLY A 73 9.81 -4.78 14.61
CA GLY A 73 8.54 -5.42 14.97
C GLY A 73 7.56 -4.54 15.76
N ALA A 74 7.97 -3.36 16.24
CA ALA A 74 7.10 -2.39 16.90
C ALA A 74 6.78 -1.18 16.00
N ALA A 75 5.58 -0.61 16.17
CA ALA A 75 5.19 0.62 15.50
C ALA A 75 5.96 1.81 16.11
N GLN A 76 6.61 2.57 15.25
CA GLN A 76 7.38 3.76 15.61
C GLN A 76 6.70 5.00 15.03
N ALA A 77 6.71 6.09 15.80
CA ALA A 77 6.14 7.34 15.34
C ALA A 77 6.97 7.91 14.17
N TRP A 78 6.28 8.30 13.10
CA TRP A 78 6.91 9.02 11.97
C TRP A 78 7.44 10.41 12.38
N SER A 79 8.30 11.01 11.55
CA SER A 79 9.00 12.26 11.92
C SER A 79 8.14 13.53 11.96
N PHE A 80 7.00 13.56 11.26
CA PHE A 80 6.16 14.75 11.15
C PHE A 80 5.32 15.03 12.41
N GLY A 81 5.30 14.12 13.38
CA GLY A 81 4.54 14.25 14.63
C GLY A 81 3.05 13.95 14.46
N ALA A 82 2.31 13.91 15.57
CA ALA A 82 0.87 13.65 15.53
C ALA A 82 0.12 14.87 14.96
N ASP A 83 -0.94 14.61 14.18
CA ASP A 83 -1.86 15.62 13.65
C ASP A 83 -1.17 16.74 12.83
N TYR A 84 -0.22 16.38 11.99
CA TYR A 84 0.44 17.32 11.09
C TYR A 84 -0.59 17.96 10.15
N ASP A 85 -0.75 19.29 10.18
CA ASP A 85 -1.79 20.00 9.44
C ASP A 85 -1.27 20.53 8.10
N ILE A 86 -1.90 20.11 7.00
CA ILE A 86 -1.76 20.73 5.70
C ILE A 86 -3.14 21.03 5.12
N LYS A 87 -3.40 22.31 4.83
CA LYS A 87 -4.65 22.78 4.22
C LYS A 87 -5.90 22.41 5.04
N GLY A 88 -5.78 22.32 6.37
CA GLY A 88 -6.86 21.94 7.28
C GLY A 88 -7.10 20.43 7.36
N ASN A 89 -6.35 19.62 6.60
CA ASN A 89 -6.32 18.18 6.75
C ASN A 89 -5.24 17.82 7.77
N LYS A 90 -5.57 16.93 8.71
CA LYS A 90 -4.62 16.45 9.72
C LYS A 90 -4.10 15.09 9.30
N PHE A 91 -2.79 14.91 9.39
CA PHE A 91 -2.12 13.66 9.04
C PHE A 91 -1.42 13.08 10.26
N SER A 92 -1.44 11.77 10.39
CA SER A 92 -0.68 11.02 11.39
C SER A 92 -0.08 9.78 10.73
N GLY A 93 0.99 9.24 11.30
CA GLY A 93 1.63 8.08 10.70
C GLY A 93 2.54 7.34 11.66
N GLU A 94 2.71 6.07 11.33
CA GLU A 94 3.53 5.12 12.05
C GLU A 94 4.29 4.26 11.04
N TYR A 95 5.51 3.87 11.38
CA TYR A 95 6.26 2.90 10.59
C TYR A 95 6.70 1.72 11.44
N THR A 96 6.71 0.54 10.83
CA THR A 96 7.19 -0.69 11.44
C THR A 96 8.26 -1.29 10.55
N VAL A 97 9.38 -1.68 11.16
CA VAL A 97 10.50 -2.35 10.47
C VAL A 97 10.44 -3.83 10.77
N TYR A 98 10.43 -4.66 9.73
CA TYR A 98 10.49 -6.10 9.79
C TYR A 98 11.86 -6.55 9.28
N PRO A 99 12.68 -7.19 10.13
CA PRO A 99 13.96 -7.73 9.70
C PRO A 99 13.65 -8.92 8.79
N PHE A 100 14.25 -8.95 7.61
CA PHE A 100 14.05 -10.05 6.69
C PHE A 100 14.88 -11.26 7.15
N SER A 101 14.24 -12.41 7.31
CA SER A 101 14.92 -13.68 7.54
C SER A 101 14.86 -14.56 6.30
N SER A 102 16.01 -15.03 5.84
CA SER A 102 16.14 -16.02 4.75
C SER A 102 15.56 -17.39 5.10
N SER A 103 15.12 -17.61 6.35
CA SER A 103 14.49 -18.84 6.83
C SER A 103 12.99 -18.95 6.49
N GLU A 104 12.31 -17.85 6.14
CA GLU A 104 10.85 -17.85 5.96
C GLU A 104 10.41 -18.25 4.54
N LEU A 105 11.27 -18.02 3.54
CA LEU A 105 11.02 -18.41 2.16
C LEU A 105 11.55 -19.81 1.89
N ALA A 106 10.62 -20.77 1.84
CA ALA A 106 10.87 -22.14 1.41
C ALA A 106 10.49 -22.34 -0.06
N PHE A 107 11.33 -23.03 -0.81
CA PHE A 107 11.04 -23.47 -2.16
C PHE A 107 11.21 -24.98 -2.29
N SER A 108 10.42 -25.55 -3.19
CA SER A 108 10.42 -26.96 -3.51
C SER A 108 11.47 -27.23 -4.58
N ILE A 109 12.48 -28.03 -4.24
CA ILE A 109 13.50 -28.47 -5.20
C ILE A 109 13.17 -29.90 -5.61
N PRO A 110 12.99 -30.18 -6.92
CA PRO A 110 12.81 -31.55 -7.39
C PRO A 110 14.04 -32.37 -7.03
N LYS A 111 13.83 -33.48 -6.34
CA LYS A 111 14.89 -34.40 -5.95
C LYS A 111 14.92 -35.56 -6.94
N PHE A 112 16.10 -35.81 -7.48
CA PHE A 112 16.33 -36.93 -8.40
C PHE A 112 16.99 -38.07 -7.65
N ILE A 113 16.39 -39.26 -7.72
CA ILE A 113 17.09 -40.49 -7.35
C ILE A 113 17.79 -40.99 -8.61
N PHE A 114 19.11 -40.82 -8.61
CA PHE A 114 19.97 -41.40 -9.63
C PHE A 114 20.28 -42.85 -9.29
N HIS A 115 20.54 -43.66 -10.32
CA HIS A 115 20.99 -45.03 -10.16
C HIS A 115 22.36 -45.05 -9.45
N ASP A 116 22.44 -45.75 -8.31
CA ASP A 116 23.71 -46.11 -7.69
C ASP A 116 24.16 -47.51 -8.18
N PRO A 117 25.16 -47.59 -9.07
CA PRO A 117 25.63 -48.86 -9.60
C PRO A 117 26.32 -49.76 -8.57
N MET A 118 26.70 -49.22 -7.40
CA MET A 118 27.44 -49.98 -6.38
C MET A 118 26.53 -50.88 -5.53
N THR A 119 25.21 -50.64 -5.53
CA THR A 119 24.25 -51.34 -4.66
C THR A 119 23.22 -52.19 -5.43
N CYS A 120 23.33 -52.30 -6.75
CA CYS A 120 22.40 -53.07 -7.57
C CYS A 120 22.71 -54.58 -7.52
N SER A 121 21.81 -55.39 -6.95
CA SER A 121 22.06 -56.81 -6.67
C SER A 121 21.55 -57.80 -7.73
N SER A 122 21.02 -57.35 -8.88
CA SER A 122 20.38 -58.29 -9.81
C SER A 122 20.26 -57.85 -11.28
N GLY A 123 20.83 -56.71 -11.69
CA GLY A 123 20.85 -56.31 -13.10
C GLY A 123 19.48 -56.06 -13.74
N VAL A 124 18.41 -56.02 -12.94
CA VAL A 124 17.06 -55.65 -13.37
C VAL A 124 16.78 -54.23 -12.87
N GLU A 125 16.55 -53.33 -13.82
CA GLU A 125 16.44 -51.90 -13.59
C GLU A 125 14.99 -51.49 -13.32
N SER A 126 14.75 -50.89 -12.15
CA SER A 126 13.45 -50.26 -11.83
C SER A 126 13.39 -48.79 -12.26
N ASN A 127 14.51 -48.17 -12.67
CA ASN A 127 14.56 -46.74 -12.95
C ASN A 127 15.62 -46.25 -13.98
N PRO A 128 15.42 -46.51 -15.28
CA PRO A 128 16.39 -46.18 -16.33
C PRO A 128 16.59 -44.69 -16.63
N GLY A 129 15.58 -43.88 -16.36
CA GLY A 129 15.59 -42.44 -16.68
C GLY A 129 15.86 -41.52 -15.49
N GLY A 130 16.07 -42.09 -14.29
CA GLY A 130 15.90 -41.38 -13.02
C GLY A 130 14.42 -41.18 -12.69
N THR A 131 14.06 -41.38 -11.42
CA THR A 131 12.71 -41.04 -10.91
C THR A 131 12.78 -39.76 -10.09
N LEU A 132 11.75 -38.95 -10.22
CA LEU A 132 11.48 -37.84 -9.32
C LEU A 132 11.03 -38.41 -7.96
N ASP A 133 11.83 -38.16 -6.94
CA ASP A 133 11.45 -38.40 -5.55
C ASP A 133 10.56 -37.26 -5.05
N THR A 134 10.02 -37.41 -3.83
CA THR A 134 9.33 -36.33 -3.13
C THR A 134 10.23 -35.09 -3.10
N PRO A 135 9.78 -33.94 -3.64
CA PRO A 135 10.58 -32.73 -3.63
C PRO A 135 10.98 -32.32 -2.22
N ASP A 136 12.24 -31.92 -2.05
CA ASP A 136 12.71 -31.38 -0.77
C ASP A 136 12.23 -29.93 -0.65
N SER A 137 11.56 -29.60 0.45
CA SER A 137 11.32 -28.21 0.83
C SER A 137 12.57 -27.65 1.49
N LYS A 138 13.20 -26.65 0.88
CA LYS A 138 14.41 -26.01 1.41
C LYS A 138 14.23 -24.51 1.51
N THR A 139 14.79 -23.92 2.54
CA THR A 139 14.79 -22.46 2.71
C THR A 139 15.87 -21.83 1.85
N ILE A 140 15.71 -20.55 1.53
CA ILE A 140 16.78 -19.74 0.88
C ILE A 140 18.07 -19.82 1.69
N ALA A 141 17.98 -19.82 3.02
CA ALA A 141 19.13 -19.99 3.91
C ALA A 141 19.92 -21.29 3.69
N TRP A 142 19.30 -22.37 3.19
CA TRP A 142 20.01 -23.63 2.94
C TRP A 142 20.79 -23.60 1.60
N VAL A 143 20.21 -23.00 0.55
CA VAL A 143 20.86 -22.94 -0.78
C VAL A 143 21.88 -21.81 -0.85
N TYR A 144 21.57 -20.67 -0.24
CA TYR A 144 22.45 -19.52 -0.11
C TYR A 144 22.53 -19.14 1.38
N PRO A 145 23.35 -19.85 2.16
CA PRO A 145 23.57 -19.48 3.56
C PRO A 145 24.11 -18.05 3.61
N ASP A 146 23.33 -17.15 4.20
CA ASP A 146 23.82 -15.82 4.50
C ASP A 146 24.85 -15.95 5.64
N THR A 147 26.12 -15.94 5.27
CA THR A 147 27.24 -16.09 6.20
C THR A 147 27.63 -14.78 6.88
N ALA A 148 27.04 -13.66 6.48
CA ALA A 148 27.10 -12.44 7.27
C ALA A 148 26.22 -12.67 8.50
N GLY A 149 26.81 -12.64 9.70
CA GLY A 149 26.08 -12.82 10.96
C GLY A 149 25.06 -11.72 11.28
N GLU A 150 24.67 -10.89 10.29
CA GLU A 150 23.85 -9.69 10.45
C GLU A 150 22.79 -9.56 9.34
N CYS A 151 21.69 -8.90 9.66
CA CYS A 151 20.54 -8.73 8.78
C CYS A 151 20.85 -7.77 7.61
N ARG A 152 20.88 -8.29 6.38
CA ARG A 152 21.16 -7.52 5.15
C ARG A 152 19.95 -6.83 4.54
N LEU A 153 18.74 -7.27 4.86
CA LEU A 153 17.50 -6.77 4.27
C LEU A 153 16.48 -6.44 5.37
N ALA A 154 15.80 -5.30 5.25
CA ALA A 154 14.69 -4.94 6.12
C ALA A 154 13.51 -4.45 5.29
N ASP A 155 12.31 -4.92 5.64
CA ASP A 155 11.05 -4.44 5.10
C ASP A 155 10.50 -3.36 6.00
N ILE A 156 10.19 -2.21 5.44
CA ILE A 156 9.64 -1.06 6.15
C ILE A 156 8.20 -0.88 5.69
N ARG A 157 7.26 -1.00 6.62
CA ARG A 157 5.85 -0.67 6.42
C ARG A 157 5.59 0.69 7.03
N LEU A 158 5.18 1.66 6.22
CA LEU A 158 4.74 2.97 6.67
C LEU A 158 3.24 3.09 6.45
N VAL A 159 2.51 3.46 7.50
CA VAL A 159 1.07 3.71 7.45
C VAL A 159 0.86 5.20 7.72
N VAL A 160 0.21 5.88 6.77
CA VAL A 160 -0.18 7.28 6.92
C VAL A 160 -1.70 7.34 6.95
N ARG A 161 -2.26 7.98 7.98
CA ARG A 161 -3.69 8.23 8.16
C ARG A 161 -3.95 9.72 8.01
N TRP A 162 -5.11 10.07 7.44
CA TRP A 162 -5.51 11.46 7.33
C TRP A 162 -6.96 11.71 7.67
N HIS A 163 -7.20 12.92 8.15
CA HIS A 163 -8.49 13.44 8.53
C HIS A 163 -8.80 14.70 7.73
N VAL A 164 -9.88 14.66 6.95
CA VAL A 164 -10.34 15.81 6.18
C VAL A 164 -11.11 16.77 7.09
N ALA A 165 -10.90 18.08 6.95
CA ALA A 165 -11.45 19.11 7.84
C ALA A 165 -12.97 19.03 8.12
N THR A 166 -13.75 18.41 7.22
CA THR A 166 -15.22 18.35 7.27
C THR A 166 -15.79 16.94 7.37
N GLY A 167 -14.95 15.92 7.55
CA GLY A 167 -15.37 14.52 7.62
C GLY A 167 -15.25 13.94 9.02
N ASP A 168 -16.04 12.91 9.33
CA ASP A 168 -15.83 12.08 10.52
C ASP A 168 -14.58 11.21 10.36
N TYR A 169 -14.03 10.73 11.47
CA TYR A 169 -12.93 9.78 11.48
C TYR A 169 -13.32 8.52 10.70
N ASN A 170 -12.59 8.23 9.64
CA ASN A 170 -12.83 7.07 8.79
C ASN A 170 -11.56 6.21 8.76
N ASP A 171 -11.64 4.99 9.27
CA ASP A 171 -10.54 4.01 9.28
C ASP A 171 -10.04 3.66 7.87
N VAL A 172 -10.83 3.98 6.83
CA VAL A 172 -10.46 3.76 5.42
C VAL A 172 -9.51 4.84 4.89
N ASN A 173 -9.38 6.00 5.55
CA ASN A 173 -8.47 7.08 5.13
C ASN A 173 -7.03 6.79 5.57
N GLN A 174 -6.50 5.69 5.05
CA GLN A 174 -5.14 5.26 5.29
C GLN A 174 -4.44 4.87 3.99
N PHE A 175 -3.15 5.16 3.95
CA PHE A 175 -2.26 4.82 2.86
C PHE A 175 -1.10 4.02 3.44
N GLU A 176 -0.83 2.86 2.86
CA GLU A 176 0.29 2.02 3.26
C GLU A 176 1.35 2.03 2.17
N LEU A 177 2.58 2.33 2.57
CA LEU A 177 3.76 2.24 1.72
C LEU A 177 4.68 1.16 2.27
N LEU A 178 4.96 0.15 1.45
CA LEU A 178 5.94 -0.89 1.76
C LEU A 178 7.20 -0.66 0.93
N ALA A 179 8.36 -0.71 1.57
CA ALA A 179 9.65 -0.65 0.90
C ALA A 179 10.60 -1.68 1.50
N ARG A 180 11.42 -2.29 0.65
CA ARG A 180 12.52 -3.17 1.07
C ARG A 180 13.83 -2.42 0.94
N ARG A 181 14.64 -2.45 2.01
CA ARG A 181 15.96 -1.84 2.04
C ARG A 181 17.03 -2.92 2.20
N ALA A 182 18.08 -2.80 1.40
CA ALA A 182 19.31 -3.57 1.58
C ALA A 182 20.37 -2.72 2.28
N PHE A 183 21.11 -3.34 3.18
CA PHE A 183 22.30 -2.79 3.80
C PHE A 183 23.52 -3.33 3.06
N ILE A 184 24.35 -2.42 2.56
CA ILE A 184 25.69 -2.77 2.08
C ILE A 184 26.60 -2.59 3.28
N ASP A 185 27.07 -3.69 3.86
CA ASP A 185 28.20 -3.59 4.79
C ASP A 185 29.39 -3.01 4.04
N LYS A 186 29.97 -1.96 4.60
CA LYS A 186 31.19 -1.34 4.08
C LYS A 186 32.45 -2.03 4.60
N GLU A 187 32.34 -3.25 5.10
CA GLU A 187 33.46 -4.07 5.58
C GLU A 187 33.64 -5.33 4.73
#